data_AF-A0A956DDP7-F1
#
_entry.id   AF-A0A956DDP7-F1
#
_cell.length_a   1.000
_cell.length_b   1.000
_cell.length_c   1.000
_cell.angle_alpha   90.00
_cell.angle_beta   90.00
_cell.angle_gamma   90.00
#
_symmetry.space_group_name_H-M   'P 1'
#
loop_
_entity.id
_entity.type
_entity.pdbx_description
1 polymer ?
#
loop_
_entity_poly.entity_id
_entity_poly.type
_entity_poly.pdbx_seq_one_letter_code
_entity_poly.pdbx_strand_id
1 'polypeptide(L)'
;TMTAMASTAFQWLARRGDVCVDVRVTDRRAEGGSGFFFPEQPWQLLVGRRDEPFLAREVGIRVIEVALPRLRGLVAERHLASYASALAAGQAAVDEGLPPALCVDLSLGRATVGGQKLPLSSSELVWLATLAVARLEAVEWVAVRSSTVFDRVLATAMAAFGDEIRHVGLDTHARTPLDDLTEPLAKLRSDVTRKLRRWTAEHGHATWLVPESKRRRAGPEPGAWMRLPLPATRIEVLGLA
;
A
#
# COMPACT_ATOMS: atom_id res chain seq x y z
N THR A 1 22.99 -22.88 -2.52
CA THR A 1 21.82 -23.38 -3.28
C THR A 1 20.72 -23.92 -2.39
N MET A 2 20.98 -24.83 -1.44
CA MET A 2 19.95 -25.33 -0.50
C MET A 2 19.23 -24.23 0.31
N THR A 3 19.97 -23.24 0.83
CA THR A 3 19.39 -22.12 1.60
C THR A 3 18.41 -21.28 0.78
N ALA A 4 18.72 -21.06 -0.50
CA ALA A 4 17.86 -20.29 -1.41
C ALA A 4 16.56 -21.06 -1.75
N MET A 5 16.65 -22.39 -1.93
CA MET A 5 15.45 -23.21 -2.14
C MET A 5 14.58 -23.27 -0.88
N ALA A 6 15.18 -23.41 0.29
CA ALA A 6 14.47 -23.45 1.57
C ALA A 6 13.79 -22.11 1.91
N SER A 7 14.46 -20.98 1.68
CA SER A 7 13.87 -19.65 1.87
C SER A 7 12.73 -19.40 0.90
N THR A 8 12.87 -19.78 -0.37
CA THR A 8 11.79 -19.68 -1.36
C THR A 8 10.61 -20.56 -0.96
N ALA A 9 10.83 -21.83 -0.61
CA ALA A 9 9.76 -22.71 -0.14
C ALA A 9 9.05 -22.13 1.09
N PHE A 10 9.79 -21.55 2.04
CA PHE A 10 9.20 -20.88 3.20
C PHE A 10 8.32 -19.68 2.78
N GLN A 11 8.81 -18.80 1.91
CA GLN A 11 8.03 -17.64 1.41
C GLN A 11 6.70 -18.04 0.77
N TRP A 12 6.65 -19.20 0.10
CA TRP A 12 5.46 -19.72 -0.58
C TRP A 12 4.53 -20.55 0.32
N LEU A 13 5.08 -21.33 1.25
CA LEU A 13 4.32 -22.35 1.97
C LEU A 13 4.01 -22.00 3.43
N ALA A 14 4.78 -21.10 4.04
CA ALA A 14 4.64 -20.75 5.45
C ALA A 14 3.23 -20.25 5.80
N ARG A 15 2.73 -20.71 6.96
CA ARG A 15 1.45 -20.33 7.54
C ARG A 15 1.59 -19.08 8.43
N ARG A 16 0.45 -18.55 8.85
CA ARG A 16 0.42 -17.46 9.84
C ARG A 16 0.93 -17.99 11.19
N GLY A 17 2.13 -17.58 11.57
CA GLY A 17 2.78 -17.97 12.83
C GLY A 17 4.12 -18.67 12.63
N ASP A 18 4.40 -19.14 11.42
CA ASP A 18 5.67 -19.80 11.11
C ASP A 18 6.80 -18.75 11.06
N VAL A 19 7.97 -19.12 11.59
CA VAL A 19 9.17 -18.27 11.66
C VAL A 19 10.27 -18.91 10.84
N CYS A 20 10.90 -18.12 9.96
CA CYS A 20 12.12 -18.54 9.28
C CYS A 20 13.30 -18.16 10.16
N VAL A 21 14.14 -19.13 10.48
CA VAL A 21 15.30 -18.90 11.34
C VAL A 21 16.59 -19.27 10.63
N ASP A 22 17.59 -18.41 10.77
CA ASP A 22 18.97 -18.69 10.45
C ASP A 22 19.64 -19.21 11.73
N VAL A 23 20.02 -20.49 11.72
CA VAL A 23 20.68 -21.14 12.85
C VAL A 23 22.18 -21.05 12.64
N ARG A 24 22.85 -20.29 13.49
CA ARG A 24 24.31 -20.14 13.49
C ARG A 24 24.90 -20.83 14.71
N VAL A 25 26.07 -21.42 14.53
CA VAL A 25 26.85 -22.02 15.61
C VAL A 25 28.10 -21.17 15.85
N THR A 26 28.53 -21.04 17.11
CA THR A 26 29.74 -20.26 17.45
C THR A 26 31.04 -20.98 17.10
N ASP A 27 31.00 -22.30 16.93
CA ASP A 27 32.14 -23.13 16.53
C ASP A 27 31.96 -23.64 15.10
N ARG A 28 32.90 -23.32 14.21
CA ARG A 28 32.88 -23.74 12.80
C ARG A 28 32.97 -25.26 12.63
N ARG A 29 33.55 -25.99 13.59
CA ARG A 29 33.63 -27.46 13.55
C ARG A 29 32.26 -28.11 13.62
N ALA A 30 31.30 -27.42 14.25
CA ALA A 30 29.91 -27.84 14.36
C ALA A 30 29.05 -27.46 13.14
N GLU A 31 29.56 -26.66 12.19
CA GLU A 31 28.79 -26.24 11.02
C GLU A 31 28.43 -27.43 10.11
N GLY A 32 27.13 -27.63 9.93
CA GLY A 32 26.59 -28.66 9.03
C GLY A 32 26.75 -30.10 9.53
N GLY A 33 26.96 -30.29 10.84
CA GLY A 33 26.72 -31.56 11.51
C GLY A 33 25.22 -31.87 11.58
N SER A 34 24.85 -33.15 11.44
CA SER A 34 23.46 -33.61 11.37
C SER A 34 22.93 -34.16 12.71
N GLY A 35 23.64 -33.92 13.81
CA GLY A 35 23.35 -34.51 15.11
C GLY A 35 22.39 -33.68 15.95
N PHE A 36 21.33 -34.31 16.43
CA PHE A 36 20.47 -33.78 17.49
C PHE A 36 21.23 -33.86 18.83
N PHE A 37 21.21 -32.78 19.63
CA PHE A 37 21.88 -32.70 20.93
C PHE A 37 20.86 -32.55 22.05
N PHE A 38 21.13 -33.18 23.20
CA PHE A 38 20.36 -33.06 24.43
C PHE A 38 21.16 -32.25 25.46
N PRO A 39 20.68 -31.07 25.88
CA PRO A 39 21.35 -30.18 26.84
C PRO A 39 21.78 -30.85 28.15
N GLU A 40 21.14 -31.96 28.50
CA GLU A 40 21.36 -32.71 29.73
C GLU A 40 22.62 -33.59 29.71
N GLN A 41 23.33 -33.71 28.57
CA GLN A 41 24.54 -34.54 28.45
C GLN A 41 25.83 -33.68 28.52
N PRO A 42 26.49 -33.57 29.69
CA PRO A 42 27.58 -32.61 29.91
C PRO A 42 28.91 -32.93 29.21
N TRP A 43 29.06 -34.12 28.62
CA TRP A 43 30.31 -34.63 28.06
C TRP A 43 30.17 -35.28 26.67
N GLN A 44 29.11 -34.96 25.93
CA GLN A 44 28.92 -35.54 24.61
C GLN A 44 29.97 -35.00 23.63
N LEU A 45 30.90 -35.88 23.23
CA LEU A 45 31.90 -35.61 22.20
C LEU A 45 31.28 -35.90 20.83
N LEU A 46 31.25 -34.89 19.98
CA LEU A 46 30.74 -34.98 18.62
C LEU A 46 31.89 -34.83 17.62
N VAL A 47 31.70 -35.41 16.45
CA VAL A 47 32.70 -35.37 15.37
C VAL A 47 32.17 -34.44 14.27
N GLY A 48 32.92 -33.38 13.98
CA GLY A 48 32.60 -32.42 12.94
C GLY A 48 32.87 -32.95 11.53
N ARG A 49 32.63 -32.12 10.51
CA ARG A 49 32.80 -32.50 9.09
C ARG A 49 34.22 -32.89 8.66
N ARG A 50 35.23 -32.65 9.51
CA ARG A 50 36.65 -32.94 9.23
C ARG A 50 37.24 -33.97 10.21
N ASP A 51 36.39 -34.80 10.79
CA ASP A 51 36.75 -35.75 11.84
C ASP A 51 37.37 -35.11 13.10
N GLU A 52 37.19 -33.79 13.25
CA GLU A 52 37.65 -33.04 14.42
C GLU A 52 36.64 -33.17 15.57
N PRO A 53 37.06 -33.70 16.73
CA PRO A 53 36.17 -33.83 17.87
C PRO A 53 35.95 -32.47 18.55
N PHE A 54 34.72 -32.24 19.02
CA PHE A 54 34.36 -31.09 19.84
C PHE A 54 33.34 -31.49 20.91
N LEU A 55 33.34 -30.75 22.03
CA LEU A 55 32.34 -30.95 23.07
C LEU A 55 31.08 -30.15 22.73
N ALA A 56 29.93 -30.80 22.74
CA ALA A 56 28.66 -30.17 22.36
C ALA A 56 28.33 -28.91 23.18
N ARG A 57 28.65 -28.92 24.49
CA ARG A 57 28.39 -27.79 25.40
C ARG A 57 29.19 -26.52 25.08
N GLU A 58 30.27 -26.64 24.31
CA GLU A 58 31.12 -25.51 23.92
C GLU A 58 30.59 -24.77 22.70
N VAL A 59 29.57 -25.35 22.04
CA VAL A 59 28.95 -24.78 20.85
C VAL A 59 27.72 -23.95 21.25
N GLY A 60 27.85 -22.64 21.16
CA GLY A 60 26.71 -21.73 21.26
C GLY A 60 25.87 -21.78 19.99
N ILE A 61 24.56 -21.96 20.14
CA ILE A 61 23.59 -21.90 19.04
C ILE A 61 22.90 -20.53 19.09
N ARG A 62 22.94 -19.79 17.98
CA ARG A 62 22.21 -18.55 17.79
C ARG A 62 21.11 -18.77 16.76
N VAL A 63 19.87 -18.54 17.17
CA VAL A 63 18.71 -18.59 16.30
C VAL A 63 18.33 -17.15 15.96
N ILE A 64 18.51 -16.76 14.70
CA ILE A 64 18.21 -15.42 14.22
C ILE A 64 16.96 -15.49 13.36
N GLU A 65 15.92 -14.76 13.74
CA GLU A 65 14.74 -14.62 12.88
C GLU A 65 15.10 -13.87 11.60
N VAL A 66 14.77 -14.47 10.46
CA VAL A 66 14.96 -13.87 9.14
C VAL A 66 13.61 -13.38 8.64
N ALA A 67 13.49 -12.06 8.49
CA ALA A 67 12.32 -11.44 7.89
C ALA A 67 12.30 -11.73 6.39
N LEU A 68 11.46 -12.68 5.97
CA LEU A 68 11.20 -12.99 4.56
C LEU A 68 9.77 -12.58 4.17
N PRO A 69 9.58 -11.94 3.00
CA PRO A 69 8.25 -11.59 2.51
C PRO A 69 7.41 -12.85 2.27
N ARG A 70 6.19 -12.88 2.82
CA ARG A 70 5.26 -14.01 2.64
C ARG A 70 4.48 -13.82 1.34
N LEU A 71 4.73 -14.68 0.35
CA LEU A 71 4.13 -14.59 -0.98
C LEU A 71 2.79 -15.33 -1.08
N ARG A 72 2.49 -16.23 -0.13
CA ARG A 72 1.23 -16.98 -0.09
C ARG A 72 -0.03 -16.10 -0.02
N GLY A 73 0.05 -14.97 0.68
CA GLY A 73 -1.06 -14.01 0.77
C GLY A 73 -1.27 -13.20 -0.51
N LEU A 74 -0.30 -13.22 -1.42
CA LEU A 74 -0.28 -12.46 -2.66
C LEU A 74 -0.69 -13.29 -3.88
N VAL A 75 -0.69 -14.63 -3.76
CA VAL A 75 -0.95 -15.55 -4.87
C VAL A 75 -2.07 -16.52 -4.50
N ALA A 76 -3.22 -16.39 -5.15
CA ALA A 76 -4.36 -17.28 -4.91
C ALA A 76 -4.04 -18.74 -5.28
N GLU A 77 -4.68 -19.69 -4.60
CA GLU A 77 -4.40 -21.14 -4.72
C GLU A 77 -4.42 -21.66 -6.17
N ARG A 78 -5.31 -21.14 -7.01
CA ARG A 78 -5.39 -21.44 -8.45
C ARG A 78 -4.08 -21.16 -9.23
N HIS A 79 -3.26 -20.22 -8.76
CA HIS A 79 -2.00 -19.85 -9.39
C HIS A 79 -0.82 -20.72 -8.92
N LEU A 80 -1.01 -21.54 -7.87
CA LEU A 80 0.02 -22.48 -7.39
C LEU A 80 0.13 -23.76 -8.22
N ALA A 81 -0.73 -23.93 -9.24
CA ALA A 81 -0.76 -25.12 -10.09
C ALA A 81 0.51 -25.32 -10.94
N SER A 82 1.29 -24.26 -11.19
CA SER A 82 2.58 -24.36 -11.87
C SER A 82 3.54 -23.26 -11.43
N TYR A 83 4.85 -23.53 -11.50
CA TYR A 83 5.88 -22.55 -11.17
C TYR A 83 5.75 -21.25 -11.99
N ALA A 84 5.48 -21.37 -13.30
CA ALA A 84 5.30 -20.21 -14.17
C ALA A 84 4.08 -19.35 -13.77
N SER A 85 2.96 -19.98 -13.41
CA SER A 85 1.75 -19.29 -12.96
C SER A 85 1.96 -18.61 -11.61
N ALA A 86 2.63 -19.30 -10.68
CA ALA A 86 2.95 -18.75 -9.37
C ALA A 86 3.94 -17.57 -9.48
N LEU A 87 4.97 -17.69 -10.32
CA LEU A 87 5.93 -16.61 -10.57
C LEU A 87 5.26 -15.39 -11.20
N ALA A 88 4.42 -15.59 -12.22
CA ALA A 88 3.67 -14.51 -12.87
C ALA A 88 2.73 -13.81 -11.88
N ALA A 89 2.00 -14.58 -11.07
CA ALA A 89 1.11 -14.02 -10.04
C ALA A 89 1.86 -13.31 -8.91
N GLY A 90 3.02 -13.85 -8.50
CA GLY A 90 3.88 -13.22 -7.49
C GLY A 90 4.47 -11.91 -7.99
N GLN A 91 4.96 -11.88 -9.23
CA GLN A 91 5.47 -10.67 -9.86
C GLN A 91 4.36 -9.63 -10.03
N ALA A 92 3.18 -10.04 -10.52
CA ALA A 92 2.02 -9.15 -10.62
C ALA A 92 1.62 -8.55 -9.26
N ALA A 93 1.65 -9.32 -8.18
CA ALA A 93 1.33 -8.82 -6.86
C ALA A 93 2.41 -7.89 -6.28
N VAL A 94 3.69 -8.10 -6.61
CA VAL A 94 4.78 -7.18 -6.28
C VAL A 94 4.63 -5.88 -7.08
N ASP A 95 4.32 -5.99 -8.37
CA ASP A 95 4.13 -4.84 -9.27
C ASP A 95 2.87 -4.04 -8.91
N GLU A 96 1.76 -4.69 -8.53
CA GLU A 96 0.57 -4.05 -7.94
C GLU A 96 0.88 -3.41 -6.57
N GLY A 97 1.82 -3.99 -5.83
CA GLY A 97 2.33 -3.45 -4.57
C GLY A 97 3.12 -2.15 -4.75
N LEU A 98 3.62 -1.86 -5.96
CA LEU A 98 4.28 -0.59 -6.25
C LEU A 98 3.23 0.51 -6.51
N PRO A 99 3.27 1.62 -5.75
CA PRO A 99 2.32 2.70 -5.93
C PRO A 99 2.51 3.38 -7.31
N PRO A 100 1.44 3.57 -8.10
CA PRO A 100 1.54 4.22 -9.40
C PRO A 100 1.87 5.71 -9.24
N ALA A 101 2.41 6.34 -10.28
CA ALA A 101 2.61 7.80 -10.29
C ALA A 101 1.31 8.48 -10.73
N LEU A 102 0.74 9.31 -9.85
CA LEU A 102 -0.42 10.16 -10.10
C LEU A 102 0.04 11.59 -10.37
N CYS A 103 -0.35 12.13 -11.52
CA CYS A 103 -0.16 13.55 -11.85
C CYS A 103 -1.53 14.21 -12.02
N VAL A 104 -1.80 15.25 -11.23
CA VAL A 104 -3.02 16.07 -11.30
C VAL A 104 -2.65 17.44 -11.80
N ASP A 105 -3.12 17.81 -12.98
CA ASP A 105 -2.85 19.10 -13.60
C ASP A 105 -4.09 19.99 -13.52
N LEU A 106 -4.06 20.93 -12.57
CA LEU A 106 -5.13 21.90 -12.37
C LEU A 106 -5.12 23.02 -13.43
N SER A 107 -4.03 23.22 -14.16
CA SER A 107 -4.03 24.20 -15.26
C SER A 107 -4.76 23.68 -16.49
N LEU A 108 -4.71 22.35 -16.71
CA LEU A 108 -5.31 21.69 -17.86
C LEU A 108 -6.60 20.91 -17.55
N GLY A 109 -7.06 20.94 -16.29
CA GLY A 109 -8.29 20.24 -15.90
C GLY A 109 -8.22 18.72 -16.15
N ARG A 110 -7.07 18.07 -15.89
CA ARG A 110 -6.92 16.62 -16.10
C ARG A 110 -6.07 15.93 -15.03
N ALA A 111 -6.31 14.64 -14.84
CA ALA A 111 -5.44 13.78 -14.04
C ALA A 111 -4.96 12.59 -14.87
N THR A 112 -3.73 12.14 -14.63
CA THR A 112 -3.13 10.99 -15.31
C THR A 112 -2.45 10.05 -14.33
N VAL A 113 -2.44 8.76 -14.66
CA VAL A 113 -1.74 7.70 -13.92
C VAL A 113 -0.88 6.93 -14.91
N GLY A 114 0.43 6.92 -14.71
CA GLY A 114 1.35 6.25 -15.65
C GLY A 114 1.18 6.73 -17.11
N GLY A 115 0.88 8.01 -17.31
CA GLY A 115 0.64 8.61 -18.63
C GLY A 115 -0.79 8.42 -19.19
N GLN A 116 -1.64 7.63 -18.54
CA GLN A 116 -3.03 7.43 -18.98
C GLN A 116 -3.98 8.41 -18.31
N LYS A 117 -4.87 9.06 -19.09
CA LYS A 117 -5.85 10.02 -18.57
C LYS A 117 -6.95 9.32 -17.78
N LEU A 118 -7.23 9.82 -16.57
CA LEU A 118 -8.36 9.37 -15.76
C LEU A 118 -9.69 9.92 -16.33
N PRO A 119 -10.75 9.12 -16.39
CA PRO A 119 -12.04 9.50 -16.97
C PRO A 119 -12.91 10.30 -15.97
N LEU A 120 -12.36 11.38 -15.42
CA LEU A 120 -13.03 12.25 -14.45
C LEU A 120 -13.59 13.50 -15.13
N SER A 121 -14.74 13.97 -14.66
CA SER A 121 -15.23 15.32 -14.98
C SER A 121 -14.43 16.38 -14.21
N SER A 122 -14.55 17.64 -14.61
CA SER A 122 -13.83 18.76 -13.97
C SER A 122 -14.21 18.89 -12.48
N SER A 123 -15.47 18.65 -12.11
CA SER A 123 -15.91 18.62 -10.71
C SER A 123 -15.31 17.45 -9.92
N GLU A 124 -15.22 16.27 -10.54
CA GLU A 124 -14.63 15.08 -9.92
C GLU A 124 -13.12 15.22 -9.75
N LEU A 125 -12.47 15.89 -10.70
CA LEU A 125 -11.05 16.24 -10.65
C LEU A 125 -10.74 17.14 -9.46
N VAL A 126 -11.55 18.17 -9.19
CA VAL A 126 -11.40 19.06 -8.03
C VAL A 126 -11.33 18.25 -6.73
N TRP A 127 -12.21 17.25 -6.59
CA TRP A 127 -12.20 16.39 -5.41
C TRP A 127 -10.96 15.49 -5.34
N LEU A 128 -10.56 14.86 -6.45
CA LEU A 128 -9.32 14.06 -6.47
C LEU A 128 -8.09 14.92 -6.15
N ALA A 129 -8.02 16.13 -6.72
CA ALA A 129 -6.97 17.10 -6.48
C ALA A 129 -6.91 17.52 -5.00
N THR A 130 -8.07 17.74 -4.37
CA THR A 130 -8.16 18.03 -2.93
C THR A 130 -7.52 16.92 -2.10
N LEU A 131 -7.82 15.64 -2.40
CA LEU A 131 -7.23 14.51 -1.69
C LEU A 131 -5.72 14.39 -1.96
N ALA A 132 -5.28 14.67 -3.17
CA ALA A 132 -3.88 14.65 -3.56
C ALA A 132 -3.07 15.74 -2.82
N VAL A 133 -3.57 16.98 -2.79
CA VAL A 133 -2.93 18.09 -2.08
C VAL A 133 -2.91 17.85 -0.58
N ALA A 134 -4.02 17.40 0.00
CA ALA A 134 -4.06 17.04 1.42
C ALA A 134 -3.00 15.98 1.75
N ARG A 135 -2.81 15.01 0.86
CA ARG A 135 -1.79 13.97 1.02
C ARG A 135 -0.36 14.52 0.96
N LEU A 136 -0.09 15.47 0.07
CA LEU A 136 1.19 16.18 -0.02
C LEU A 136 1.46 17.04 1.24
N GLU A 137 0.41 17.61 1.83
CA GLU A 137 0.48 18.41 3.07
C GLU A 137 0.44 17.58 4.36
N ALA A 138 0.64 16.25 4.25
CA ALA A 138 0.57 15.31 5.37
C ALA A 138 -0.77 15.31 6.15
N VAL A 139 -1.84 15.82 5.54
CA VAL A 139 -3.21 15.71 6.06
C VAL A 139 -3.74 14.32 5.71
N GLU A 140 -3.78 13.43 6.71
CA GLU A 140 -4.11 12.03 6.48
C GLU A 140 -5.56 11.81 6.06
N TRP A 141 -6.50 12.54 6.68
CA TRP A 141 -7.93 12.43 6.41
C TRP A 141 -8.51 13.81 6.15
N VAL A 142 -9.22 13.96 5.03
CA VAL A 142 -9.91 15.20 4.68
C VAL A 142 -11.36 15.10 5.14
N ALA A 143 -11.76 16.03 5.99
CA ALA A 143 -13.16 16.21 6.35
C ALA A 143 -13.94 16.66 5.11
N VAL A 144 -15.12 16.08 4.91
CA VAL A 144 -16.01 16.45 3.81
C VAL A 144 -16.58 17.85 3.99
N ARG A 145 -16.57 18.33 5.23
CA ARG A 145 -17.03 19.65 5.65
C ARG A 145 -15.82 20.54 5.84
N SER A 146 -15.76 21.66 5.11
CA SER A 146 -14.84 22.78 5.36
C SER A 146 -13.37 22.36 5.46
N SER A 147 -12.73 22.18 4.30
CA SER A 147 -11.28 22.00 4.24
C SER A 147 -10.65 23.19 3.53
N THR A 148 -9.71 23.86 4.19
CA THR A 148 -8.91 24.93 3.57
C THR A 148 -8.20 24.45 2.30
N VAL A 149 -7.83 23.17 2.26
CA VAL A 149 -7.27 22.52 1.07
C VAL A 149 -8.30 22.49 -0.06
N PHE A 150 -9.53 22.11 0.24
CA PHE A 150 -10.61 22.08 -0.74
C PHE A 150 -10.89 23.47 -1.30
N ASP A 151 -10.98 24.48 -0.44
CA ASP A 151 -11.26 25.85 -0.87
C ASP A 151 -10.16 26.40 -1.80
N ARG A 152 -8.88 26.15 -1.48
CA ARG A 152 -7.74 26.56 -2.32
C ARG A 152 -7.72 25.84 -3.66
N VAL A 153 -7.95 24.53 -3.66
CA VAL A 153 -8.02 23.73 -4.89
C VAL A 153 -9.20 24.16 -5.76
N LEU A 154 -10.37 24.39 -5.16
CA LEU A 154 -11.55 24.87 -5.87
C LEU A 154 -11.31 26.26 -6.46
N ALA A 155 -10.74 27.20 -5.70
CA ALA A 155 -10.42 28.54 -6.21
C ALA A 155 -9.48 28.48 -7.43
N THR A 156 -8.44 27.65 -7.36
CA THR A 156 -7.51 27.42 -8.48
C THR A 156 -8.24 26.83 -9.69
N ALA A 157 -9.08 25.82 -9.48
CA ALA A 157 -9.83 25.17 -10.54
C ALA A 157 -10.86 26.10 -11.20
N MET A 158 -11.55 26.93 -10.40
CA MET A 158 -12.49 27.93 -10.91
C MET A 158 -11.79 28.97 -11.79
N ALA A 159 -10.56 29.38 -11.43
CA ALA A 159 -9.77 30.32 -12.23
C ALA A 159 -9.28 29.70 -13.55
N ALA A 160 -9.00 28.39 -13.59
CA ALA A 160 -8.43 27.73 -14.76
C ALA A 160 -9.50 27.18 -15.73
N PHE A 161 -10.53 26.52 -15.20
CA PHE A 161 -11.54 25.79 -15.98
C PHE A 161 -12.94 25.87 -15.36
N GLY A 162 -13.26 26.97 -14.67
CA GLY A 162 -14.52 27.15 -13.95
C GLY A 162 -15.78 26.87 -14.77
N ASP A 163 -15.80 27.27 -16.06
CA ASP A 163 -16.94 27.08 -16.97
C ASP A 163 -17.31 25.60 -17.21
N GLU A 164 -16.38 24.67 -16.93
CA GLU A 164 -16.59 23.24 -17.05
C GLU A 164 -17.13 22.59 -15.76
N ILE A 165 -17.09 23.30 -14.64
CA ILE A 165 -17.50 22.79 -13.32
C ILE A 165 -19.03 22.92 -13.19
N ARG A 166 -19.76 21.90 -13.66
CA ARG A 166 -21.23 21.88 -13.69
C ARG A 166 -21.91 21.31 -12.43
N HIS A 167 -21.17 21.15 -11.33
CA HIS A 167 -21.72 20.58 -10.11
C HIS A 167 -22.31 21.66 -9.20
N VAL A 168 -23.62 21.58 -8.95
CA VAL A 168 -24.41 22.59 -8.20
C VAL A 168 -23.75 23.00 -6.87
N GLY A 169 -23.17 22.04 -6.15
CA GLY A 169 -22.52 22.31 -4.88
C GLY A 169 -21.13 22.97 -4.97
N LEU A 170 -20.47 22.91 -6.13
CA LEU A 170 -19.16 23.55 -6.34
C LEU A 170 -19.33 24.98 -6.87
N ASP A 171 -20.24 25.14 -7.84
CA ASP A 171 -20.53 26.43 -8.48
C ASP A 171 -21.07 27.47 -7.48
N THR A 172 -21.84 27.02 -6.49
CA THR A 172 -22.40 27.89 -5.46
C THR A 172 -21.63 27.88 -4.13
N HIS A 173 -20.50 27.16 -4.04
CA HIS A 173 -19.79 26.91 -2.77
C HIS A 173 -19.43 28.19 -2.00
N ALA A 174 -19.05 29.25 -2.70
CA ALA A 174 -18.69 30.54 -2.09
C ALA A 174 -19.90 31.31 -1.49
N ARG A 175 -21.14 30.91 -1.80
CA ARG A 175 -22.37 31.65 -1.46
C ARG A 175 -23.39 30.82 -0.69
N THR A 176 -23.23 29.51 -0.65
CA THR A 176 -24.17 28.57 -0.04
C THR A 176 -23.66 28.14 1.34
N PRO A 177 -24.49 28.15 2.40
CA PRO A 177 -24.13 27.59 3.69
C PRO A 177 -23.64 26.16 3.57
N LEU A 178 -22.60 25.80 4.34
CA LEU A 178 -21.92 24.51 4.25
C LEU A 178 -22.86 23.31 4.46
N ASP A 179 -23.90 23.48 5.28
CA ASP A 179 -24.88 22.43 5.57
C ASP A 179 -25.66 22.00 4.31
N ASP A 180 -26.01 22.95 3.44
CA ASP A 180 -26.76 22.71 2.20
C ASP A 180 -25.90 22.02 1.13
N LEU A 181 -24.57 22.05 1.28
CA LEU A 181 -23.61 21.40 0.37
C LEU A 181 -23.31 19.95 0.74
N THR A 182 -23.79 19.47 1.89
CA THR A 182 -23.46 18.14 2.42
C THR A 182 -23.85 17.01 1.46
N GLU A 183 -25.08 17.04 0.94
CA GLU A 183 -25.58 16.00 0.02
C GLU A 183 -24.93 16.07 -1.38
N PRO A 184 -24.84 17.24 -2.04
CA PRO A 184 -24.12 17.37 -3.30
C PRO A 184 -22.67 16.86 -3.20
N LEU A 185 -21.93 17.26 -2.17
CA LEU A 185 -20.55 16.79 -1.98
C LEU A 185 -20.49 15.30 -1.64
N ALA A 186 -21.49 14.73 -0.96
CA ALA A 186 -21.56 13.28 -0.77
C ALA A 186 -21.73 12.52 -2.09
N LYS A 187 -22.53 13.04 -3.01
CA LYS A 187 -22.71 12.45 -4.35
C LYS A 187 -21.42 12.52 -5.16
N LEU A 188 -20.80 13.69 -5.25
CA LEU A 188 -19.53 13.89 -5.97
C LEU A 188 -18.46 12.87 -5.55
N ARG A 189 -18.32 12.66 -4.24
CA ARG A 189 -17.36 11.71 -3.64
C ARG A 189 -17.65 10.26 -4.00
N SER A 190 -18.93 9.89 -3.94
CA SER A 190 -19.39 8.57 -4.36
C SER A 190 -19.08 8.33 -5.84
N ASP A 191 -19.30 9.34 -6.68
CA ASP A 191 -19.05 9.29 -8.12
C ASP A 191 -17.56 9.13 -8.46
N VAL A 192 -16.69 9.91 -7.82
CA VAL A 192 -15.23 9.77 -7.92
C VAL A 192 -14.80 8.35 -7.54
N THR A 193 -15.23 7.86 -6.38
CA THR A 193 -14.87 6.52 -5.89
C THR A 193 -15.33 5.44 -6.86
N ARG A 194 -16.56 5.56 -7.39
CA ARG A 194 -17.14 4.61 -8.35
C ARG A 194 -16.38 4.61 -9.68
N LYS A 195 -16.04 5.77 -10.22
CA LYS A 195 -15.29 5.88 -11.48
C LYS A 195 -13.86 5.37 -11.35
N LEU A 196 -13.17 5.72 -10.26
CA LEU A 196 -11.83 5.21 -10.00
C LEU A 196 -11.85 3.70 -9.83
N ARG A 197 -12.81 3.12 -9.07
CA ARG A 197 -12.95 1.65 -8.96
C ARG A 197 -13.11 0.98 -10.32
N ARG A 198 -13.97 1.54 -11.18
CA ARG A 198 -14.19 1.00 -12.54
C ARG A 198 -12.90 1.07 -13.36
N TRP A 199 -12.23 2.22 -13.37
CA TRP A 199 -10.98 2.40 -14.11
C TRP A 199 -9.88 1.47 -13.59
N THR A 200 -9.72 1.35 -12.27
CA THR A 200 -8.72 0.46 -11.65
C THR A 200 -9.05 -1.02 -11.79
N ALA A 201 -10.29 -1.39 -12.09
CA ALA A 201 -10.63 -2.78 -12.41
C ALA A 201 -10.06 -3.20 -13.77
N GLU A 202 -9.89 -2.25 -14.69
CA GLU A 202 -9.31 -2.46 -16.02
C GLU A 202 -7.79 -2.26 -16.04
N HIS A 203 -7.28 -1.32 -15.21
CA HIS A 203 -5.88 -0.87 -15.27
C HIS A 203 -5.05 -1.23 -14.02
N GLY A 204 -5.65 -1.88 -13.02
CA GLY A 204 -5.00 -2.20 -11.74
C GLY A 204 -4.95 -1.03 -10.75
N HIS A 205 -4.13 -1.14 -9.70
CA HIS A 205 -3.85 -0.11 -8.70
C HIS A 205 -5.02 0.34 -7.79
N ALA A 206 -6.07 -0.47 -7.67
CA ALA A 206 -7.23 -0.15 -6.83
C ALA A 206 -6.85 0.23 -5.39
N THR A 207 -5.86 -0.46 -4.81
CA THR A 207 -5.32 -0.22 -3.46
C THR A 207 -4.80 1.20 -3.25
N TRP A 208 -4.30 1.87 -4.29
CA TRP A 208 -3.63 3.15 -4.18
C TRP A 208 -4.48 4.33 -4.64
N LEU A 209 -5.31 4.11 -5.66
CA LEU A 209 -6.04 5.20 -6.32
C LEU A 209 -7.49 5.33 -5.83
N VAL A 210 -8.10 4.27 -5.30
CA VAL A 210 -9.47 4.35 -4.81
C VAL A 210 -9.46 4.99 -3.42
N PRO A 211 -10.11 6.15 -3.23
CA PRO A 211 -10.13 6.79 -1.92
C PRO A 211 -10.78 5.92 -0.86
N GLU A 212 -10.18 5.90 0.32
CA GLU A 212 -10.77 5.26 1.49
C GLU A 212 -11.76 6.20 2.17
N SER A 213 -12.79 5.65 2.80
CA SER A 213 -13.82 6.41 3.50
C SER A 213 -13.98 5.94 4.93
N LYS A 214 -14.08 6.88 5.86
CA LYS A 214 -14.38 6.61 7.27
C LYS A 214 -15.55 7.50 7.70
N ARG A 215 -16.49 6.94 8.47
CA ARG A 215 -17.55 7.72 9.13
C ARG A 215 -17.25 7.82 10.62
N ARG A 216 -17.23 9.03 11.15
CA ARG A 216 -17.10 9.28 12.58
C ARG A 216 -18.46 9.72 13.12
N ARG A 217 -19.06 8.91 14.00
CA ARG A 217 -20.39 9.17 14.59
C ARG A 217 -20.33 10.09 15.82
N ALA A 218 -19.18 10.19 16.50
CA ALA A 218 -19.00 11.00 17.70
C ALA A 218 -17.59 11.64 17.73
N GLY A 219 -17.49 12.86 18.28
CA GLY A 219 -16.27 13.68 18.33
C GLY A 219 -16.55 15.13 17.94
N PRO A 220 -15.54 16.03 18.05
CA PRO A 220 -15.70 17.46 17.73
C PRO A 220 -16.01 17.72 16.25
N GLU A 221 -15.64 16.78 15.36
CA GLU A 221 -15.92 16.85 13.92
C GLU A 221 -16.64 15.56 13.45
N PRO A 222 -17.96 15.44 13.75
CA PRO A 222 -18.76 14.34 13.24
C PRO A 222 -18.93 14.49 11.72
N GLY A 223 -18.74 13.40 10.98
CA GLY A 223 -18.82 13.47 9.53
C GLY A 223 -18.25 12.28 8.77
N ALA A 224 -18.35 12.39 7.44
CA ALA A 224 -17.63 11.53 6.52
C ALA A 224 -16.25 12.12 6.28
N TRP A 225 -15.25 11.24 6.22
CA TRP A 225 -13.85 11.54 6.01
C TRP A 225 -13.34 10.70 4.86
N MET A 226 -12.45 11.25 4.04
CA MET A 226 -11.83 10.50 2.96
C MET A 226 -10.33 10.73 2.92
N ARG A 227 -9.60 9.74 2.40
CA ARG A 227 -8.17 9.84 2.14
C ARG A 227 -7.79 9.17 0.84
N LEU A 228 -6.75 9.67 0.18
CA LEU A 228 -6.09 8.98 -0.90
C LEU A 228 -4.96 8.12 -0.31
N PRO A 229 -5.00 6.77 -0.46
CA PRO A 229 -3.99 5.90 0.15
C PRO A 229 -2.61 6.00 -0.53
N LEU A 230 -2.54 6.55 -1.74
CA LEU A 230 -1.30 6.76 -2.48
C LEU A 230 -0.25 7.56 -1.65
N PRO A 231 1.03 7.14 -1.62
CA PRO A 231 2.08 7.90 -0.95
C PRO A 231 2.34 9.26 -1.60
N ALA A 232 2.65 10.27 -0.78
CA ALA A 232 2.96 11.63 -1.24
C ALA A 232 4.10 11.67 -2.27
N THR A 233 5.10 10.80 -2.15
CA THR A 233 6.24 10.68 -3.09
C THR A 233 5.86 10.23 -4.50
N ARG A 234 4.59 9.85 -4.72
CA ARG A 234 4.04 9.37 -5.98
C ARG A 234 2.92 10.25 -6.51
N ILE A 235 2.75 11.42 -5.90
CA ILE A 235 1.74 12.42 -6.26
C ILE A 235 2.47 13.66 -6.76
N GLU A 236 2.01 14.16 -7.89
CA GLU A 236 2.38 15.46 -8.41
C GLU A 236 1.09 16.26 -8.65
N VAL A 237 1.05 17.49 -8.16
CA VAL A 237 -0.05 18.43 -8.41
C VAL A 237 0.52 19.68 -9.07
N LEU A 238 0.10 19.95 -10.30
CA LEU A 238 0.54 21.08 -11.10
C LEU A 238 -0.52 22.18 -11.12
N GLY A 239 -0.07 23.43 -11.17
CA GLY A 239 -0.94 24.60 -11.30
C GLY A 239 -1.66 25.02 -10.01
N LEU A 240 -1.32 24.44 -8.85
CA LEU A 240 -1.81 24.92 -7.56
C LEU A 240 -1.08 26.21 -7.17
N ALA A 241 -1.83 27.30 -6.98
CA ALA A 241 -1.33 28.61 -6.54
C ALA A 241 -1.39 28.77 -5.01
#